data_AF-A0A919WPI6-F1
#
_entry.id   AF-A0A919WPI6-F1
#
_cell.length_a   1.000
_cell.length_b   1.000
_cell.length_c   1.000
_cell.angle_alpha   90.00
_cell.angle_beta   90.00
_cell.angle_gamma   90.00
#
_symmetry.space_group_name_H-M   'P 1'
#
loop_
_entity.id
_entity.type
_entity.pdbx_description
1 polymer ?
#
loop_
_entity_poly.entity_id
_entity_poly.type
_entity_poly.pdbx_seq_one_letter_code
_entity_poly.pdbx_strand_id
1 'polypeptide(L)'
;MIYQFKVQLLGFRPPIWRRLQIESNMTFLDFHQVLQLAFEWEDYHLHTYRMTKSNGESIKPLEIGAEDEYGLFSPAYDEAETLLSDFFIQEKDRAVYIYDFGDDWIHEIILEKVLTPEKGVAYPFCVKAMREAPEEDSRGMYLDDVSPEETMNSEALTDHVNEKLSICFLEGNQPEFDWSRLLIAAKEFNKLAPWTVVEGDDIYIITDPITKDQVFCSVLGNANELYGLAIYIGKEGFESLLQILNQSNESAFELSQKQKAVLVSFVNRDELEKADYELIKEANMSFRGKHQWPEFRSYQPGFFPWMINQEEARLLLLALEQLPYLVEGIKEQPPHLEETAQGAWLARIPKENSQGEIQWTSGYVTSSIFNWDATSEEEYPSYLSELEVKRLSKYKQDQGTVEFDFFPVNMPIQEQEGERPYFPNLCVAIDQESGMVLFQEMQAGGDMVEQCQRAFLKFLQNRDTVPSKIFVSETIYEMLLPLKFRYASNLIESEELSSVDEFKRMLEQMQH
;
A
#
# COMPACT_ATOMS: atom_id res chain seq x y z
N MET A 1 -29.82 -3.27 -12.29
CA MET A 1 -30.32 -4.55 -11.75
C MET A 1 -29.18 -5.18 -10.99
N ILE A 2 -29.42 -6.19 -10.16
CA ILE A 2 -28.33 -6.90 -9.46
C ILE A 2 -28.15 -8.27 -10.09
N TYR A 3 -26.95 -8.56 -10.56
CA TYR A 3 -26.57 -9.85 -11.10
C TYR A 3 -25.97 -10.70 -10.00
N GLN A 4 -26.56 -11.87 -9.76
CA GLN A 4 -25.98 -12.87 -8.88
C GLN A 4 -25.14 -13.83 -9.72
N PHE A 5 -23.83 -13.74 -9.59
CA PHE A 5 -22.88 -14.65 -10.21
C PHE A 5 -22.49 -15.77 -9.25
N LYS A 6 -22.26 -16.95 -9.81
CA LYS A 6 -21.39 -17.95 -9.20
C LYS A 6 -20.09 -17.96 -9.96
N VAL A 7 -18.99 -17.75 -9.24
CA VAL A 7 -17.62 -17.76 -9.76
C VAL A 7 -16.90 -18.93 -9.13
N GLN A 8 -16.39 -19.85 -9.94
CA GLN A 8 -15.71 -21.05 -9.46
C GLN A 8 -14.31 -21.13 -10.06
N LEU A 9 -13.30 -21.24 -9.19
CA LEU A 9 -11.93 -21.53 -9.60
C LEU A 9 -11.84 -23.01 -10.02
N LEU A 10 -11.42 -23.26 -11.26
CA LEU A 10 -11.33 -24.58 -11.85
C LEU A 10 -10.01 -25.26 -11.44
N GLY A 11 -9.93 -26.58 -11.61
CA GLY A 11 -8.73 -27.37 -11.27
C GLY A 11 -8.71 -27.92 -9.84
N PHE A 12 -9.55 -27.39 -8.94
CA PHE A 12 -9.51 -27.75 -7.51
C PHE A 12 -10.57 -28.75 -7.07
N ARG A 13 -10.17 -29.65 -6.17
CA ARG A 13 -11.06 -30.59 -5.48
C ARG A 13 -10.67 -30.65 -4.00
N PRO A 14 -11.57 -30.29 -3.07
CA PRO A 14 -12.97 -29.90 -3.29
C PRO A 14 -13.10 -28.47 -3.88
N PRO A 15 -14.26 -28.10 -4.45
CA PRO A 15 -14.36 -26.88 -5.27
C PRO A 15 -14.25 -25.60 -4.43
N ILE A 16 -13.48 -24.63 -4.94
CA ILE A 16 -13.38 -23.26 -4.44
C ILE A 16 -14.33 -22.37 -5.26
N TRP A 17 -15.18 -21.59 -4.60
CA TRP A 17 -16.09 -20.69 -5.31
C TRP A 17 -16.57 -19.53 -4.45
N ARG A 18 -17.08 -18.50 -5.12
CA ARG A 18 -17.74 -17.32 -4.56
C ARG A 18 -19.10 -17.12 -5.23
N ARG A 19 -20.09 -16.67 -4.46
CA ARG A 19 -21.38 -16.22 -4.98
C ARG A 19 -21.52 -14.74 -4.71
N LEU A 20 -21.49 -13.95 -5.77
CA LEU A 20 -21.36 -12.50 -5.72
C LEU A 20 -22.62 -11.86 -6.31
N GLN A 21 -23.04 -10.75 -5.73
CA GLN A 21 -24.10 -9.88 -6.21
C GLN A 21 -23.48 -8.56 -6.65
N ILE A 22 -23.64 -8.22 -7.93
CA ILE A 22 -22.90 -7.13 -8.59
C ILE A 22 -23.90 -6.28 -9.38
N GLU A 23 -23.67 -4.98 -9.46
CA GLU A 23 -24.52 -4.10 -10.26
C GLU A 23 -24.36 -4.40 -11.75
N SER A 24 -25.47 -4.49 -12.48
CA SER A 24 -25.45 -4.84 -13.91
C SER A 24 -24.75 -3.81 -14.80
N ASN A 25 -24.58 -2.58 -14.32
CA ASN A 25 -23.92 -1.45 -14.98
C ASN A 25 -22.45 -1.28 -14.56
N MET A 26 -21.89 -2.20 -13.80
CA MET A 26 -20.44 -2.28 -13.62
C MET A 26 -19.77 -2.72 -14.92
N THR A 27 -18.55 -2.28 -15.11
CA THR A 27 -17.68 -2.65 -16.22
C THR A 27 -17.04 -4.03 -15.96
N PHE A 28 -16.39 -4.61 -16.97
CA PHE A 28 -15.60 -5.82 -16.77
C PHE A 28 -14.33 -5.54 -15.94
N LEU A 29 -13.81 -4.32 -15.97
CA LEU A 29 -12.72 -3.87 -15.09
C LEU A 29 -13.17 -3.83 -13.61
N ASP A 30 -14.33 -3.22 -13.32
CA ASP A 30 -14.90 -3.22 -11.96
C ASP A 30 -15.10 -4.66 -11.48
N PHE A 31 -15.60 -5.55 -12.35
CA PHE A 31 -15.77 -6.95 -12.00
C PHE A 31 -14.44 -7.66 -11.74
N HIS A 32 -13.39 -7.29 -12.45
CA HIS A 32 -12.06 -7.85 -12.23
C HIS A 32 -11.56 -7.50 -10.83
N GLN A 33 -11.67 -6.23 -10.42
CA GLN A 33 -11.34 -5.81 -9.05
C GLN A 33 -12.16 -6.55 -7.98
N VAL A 34 -13.46 -6.79 -8.25
CA VAL A 34 -14.30 -7.62 -7.36
C VAL A 34 -13.78 -9.05 -7.27
N LEU A 35 -13.28 -9.64 -8.37
CA LEU A 35 -12.73 -10.98 -8.39
C LEU A 35 -11.41 -11.06 -7.61
N GLN A 36 -10.51 -10.08 -7.77
CA GLN A 36 -9.25 -9.98 -7.01
C GLN A 36 -9.52 -10.01 -5.51
N LEU A 37 -10.39 -9.11 -5.03
CA LEU A 37 -10.74 -9.05 -3.60
C LEU A 37 -11.47 -10.31 -3.11
N ALA A 38 -12.35 -10.89 -3.94
CA ALA A 38 -13.12 -12.07 -3.55
C ALA A 38 -12.26 -13.34 -3.47
N PHE A 39 -11.18 -13.42 -4.24
CA PHE A 39 -10.22 -14.54 -4.23
C PHE A 39 -8.94 -14.22 -3.46
N GLU A 40 -8.81 -13.02 -2.89
CA GLU A 40 -7.67 -12.60 -2.05
C GLU A 40 -6.35 -12.60 -2.82
N TRP A 41 -6.39 -12.00 -4.01
CA TRP A 41 -5.24 -11.76 -4.89
C TRP A 41 -4.99 -10.26 -5.06
N GLU A 42 -3.78 -9.93 -5.51
CA GLU A 42 -3.15 -8.61 -5.42
C GLU A 42 -3.02 -7.89 -6.77
N ASP A 43 -3.59 -8.46 -7.83
CA ASP A 43 -3.64 -7.86 -9.18
C ASP A 43 -2.27 -7.61 -9.83
N TYR A 44 -1.30 -8.50 -9.61
CA TYR A 44 0.04 -8.41 -10.19
C TYR A 44 0.15 -8.90 -11.64
N HIS A 45 -0.86 -9.60 -12.15
CA HIS A 45 -0.75 -10.29 -13.43
C HIS A 45 -1.84 -9.90 -14.43
N LEU A 46 -1.54 -10.14 -15.71
CA LEU A 46 -2.49 -9.92 -16.80
C LEU A 46 -3.70 -10.86 -16.70
N HIS A 47 -4.85 -10.37 -17.17
CA HIS A 47 -6.08 -11.14 -17.22
C HIS A 47 -6.89 -10.92 -18.50
N THR A 48 -7.87 -11.80 -18.71
CA THR A 48 -8.89 -11.60 -19.74
C THR A 48 -10.18 -12.35 -19.40
N TYR A 49 -11.28 -11.85 -19.95
CA TYR A 49 -12.55 -12.55 -20.00
C TYR A 49 -12.80 -13.14 -21.37
N ARG A 50 -13.20 -14.40 -21.40
CA ARG A 50 -13.67 -15.09 -22.59
C ARG A 50 -15.16 -15.40 -22.45
N MET A 51 -15.98 -14.68 -23.19
CA MET A 51 -17.43 -14.93 -23.25
C MET A 51 -17.72 -16.21 -24.02
N THR A 52 -18.45 -17.15 -23.42
CA THR A 52 -18.77 -18.45 -24.04
C THR A 52 -20.26 -18.63 -24.31
N LYS A 53 -21.10 -17.89 -23.57
CA LYS A 53 -22.54 -17.91 -23.74
C LYS A 53 -23.15 -16.57 -23.33
N SER A 54 -23.98 -16.00 -24.21
CA SER A 54 -24.66 -14.73 -24.00
C SER A 54 -26.08 -14.81 -24.57
N ASN A 55 -27.04 -14.17 -23.89
CA ASN A 55 -28.46 -14.22 -24.24
C ASN A 55 -28.99 -15.66 -24.42
N GLY A 56 -28.49 -16.61 -23.62
CA GLY A 56 -28.88 -18.03 -23.65
C GLY A 56 -28.33 -18.83 -24.82
N GLU A 57 -27.59 -18.22 -25.73
CA GLU A 57 -26.99 -18.88 -26.89
C GLU A 57 -25.48 -19.03 -26.70
N SER A 58 -24.95 -20.20 -27.07
CA SER A 58 -23.50 -20.38 -27.15
C SER A 58 -22.97 -19.52 -28.30
N ILE A 59 -22.00 -18.68 -27.98
CA ILE A 59 -21.39 -17.76 -28.95
C ILE A 59 -19.99 -18.26 -29.32
N LYS A 60 -19.44 -17.73 -30.42
CA LYS A 60 -18.01 -17.86 -30.65
C LYS A 60 -17.28 -17.12 -29.52
N PRO A 61 -16.20 -17.69 -28.95
CA PRO A 61 -15.44 -17.02 -27.91
C PRO A 61 -15.05 -15.60 -28.31
N LEU A 62 -15.44 -14.63 -27.49
CA LEU A 62 -15.07 -13.22 -27.62
C LEU A 62 -14.26 -12.86 -26.38
N GLU A 63 -13.15 -12.17 -26.60
CA GLU A 63 -12.24 -11.75 -25.53
C GLU A 63 -12.49 -10.28 -25.16
N ILE A 64 -12.53 -10.02 -23.86
CA ILE A 64 -12.70 -8.70 -23.25
C ILE A 64 -11.54 -8.53 -22.27
N GLY A 65 -10.83 -7.41 -22.32
CA GLY A 65 -9.67 -7.14 -21.48
C GLY A 65 -9.01 -5.81 -21.86
N ALA A 66 -7.90 -5.48 -21.20
CA ALA A 66 -7.05 -4.36 -21.60
C ALA A 66 -6.21 -4.67 -22.86
N GLU A 67 -6.00 -3.66 -23.72
CA GLU A 67 -4.96 -3.74 -24.74
C GLU A 67 -3.58 -3.64 -24.07
N ASP A 68 -2.62 -4.46 -24.52
CA ASP A 68 -1.24 -4.34 -24.06
C ASP A 68 -0.50 -3.24 -24.83
N GLU A 69 0.44 -2.58 -24.16
CA GLU A 69 1.24 -1.47 -24.74
C GLU A 69 2.02 -1.89 -26.01
N TYR A 70 2.24 -3.20 -26.17
CA TYR A 70 2.99 -3.79 -27.28
C TYR A 70 2.09 -4.36 -28.40
N GLY A 71 0.76 -4.33 -28.25
CA GLY A 71 -0.21 -4.83 -29.23
C GLY A 71 -0.13 -6.33 -29.52
N LEU A 72 0.46 -7.14 -28.63
CA LEU A 72 0.45 -8.61 -28.72
C LEU A 72 -0.86 -9.22 -28.23
N PHE A 73 -1.63 -8.49 -27.42
CA PHE A 73 -2.94 -8.86 -26.91
C PHE A 73 -3.94 -7.75 -27.26
N SER A 74 -4.77 -8.03 -28.26
CA SER A 74 -5.82 -7.11 -28.74
C SER A 74 -7.19 -7.77 -28.53
N PRO A 75 -7.78 -7.59 -27.34
CA PRO A 75 -9.11 -8.11 -27.05
C PRO A 75 -10.15 -7.45 -27.98
N ALA A 76 -11.29 -8.10 -28.17
CA ALA A 76 -12.33 -7.59 -29.06
C ALA A 76 -13.07 -6.40 -28.46
N TYR A 77 -13.01 -6.23 -27.14
CA TYR A 77 -13.66 -5.19 -26.38
C TYR A 77 -12.77 -4.76 -25.20
N ASP A 78 -12.74 -3.46 -24.94
CA ASP A 78 -12.08 -2.86 -23.78
C ASP A 78 -12.91 -3.13 -22.51
N GLU A 79 -12.27 -3.64 -21.47
CA GLU A 79 -12.95 -3.99 -20.22
C GLU A 79 -13.39 -2.81 -19.36
N ALA A 80 -12.74 -1.64 -19.49
CA ALA A 80 -13.09 -0.42 -18.78
C ALA A 80 -14.32 0.28 -19.41
N GLU A 81 -14.60 0.00 -20.68
CA GLU A 81 -15.77 0.57 -21.39
C GLU A 81 -16.95 -0.39 -21.49
N THR A 82 -16.70 -1.70 -21.42
CA THR A 82 -17.73 -2.73 -21.63
C THR A 82 -18.48 -3.04 -20.34
N LEU A 83 -19.81 -2.97 -20.37
CA LEU A 83 -20.64 -3.26 -19.21
C LEU A 83 -20.97 -4.76 -19.10
N LEU A 84 -21.13 -5.24 -17.87
CA LEU A 84 -21.60 -6.62 -17.64
C LEU A 84 -22.94 -6.89 -18.33
N SER A 85 -23.83 -5.90 -18.35
CA SER A 85 -25.15 -6.00 -19.00
C SER A 85 -25.12 -6.11 -20.53
N ASP A 86 -24.00 -5.80 -21.19
CA ASP A 86 -23.87 -5.97 -22.64
C ASP A 86 -23.79 -7.45 -23.03
N PHE A 87 -23.26 -8.28 -22.14
CA PHE A 87 -22.99 -9.69 -22.41
C PHE A 87 -23.78 -10.66 -21.52
N PHE A 88 -23.99 -10.33 -20.25
CA PHE A 88 -24.84 -11.11 -19.36
C PHE A 88 -26.28 -10.60 -19.43
N ILE A 89 -27.11 -11.27 -20.21
CA ILE A 89 -28.48 -10.84 -20.52
C ILE A 89 -29.51 -11.71 -19.80
N GLN A 90 -29.24 -13.00 -19.66
CA GLN A 90 -30.14 -13.91 -18.95
C GLN A 90 -29.42 -14.97 -18.11
N GLU A 91 -30.17 -15.57 -17.18
CA GLU A 91 -29.66 -16.65 -16.34
C GLU A 91 -29.01 -17.76 -17.18
N LYS A 92 -27.90 -18.28 -16.68
CA LYS A 92 -27.02 -19.28 -17.29
C LYS A 92 -26.17 -18.78 -18.46
N ASP A 93 -26.09 -17.47 -18.70
CA ASP A 93 -24.99 -16.88 -19.47
C ASP A 93 -23.66 -17.13 -18.75
N ARG A 94 -22.59 -17.27 -19.54
CA ARG A 94 -21.29 -17.78 -19.06
C ARG A 94 -20.11 -17.05 -19.66
N ALA A 95 -19.14 -16.79 -18.80
CA ALA A 95 -17.81 -16.34 -19.16
C ALA A 95 -16.76 -17.21 -18.48
N VAL A 96 -15.55 -17.15 -19.00
CA VAL A 96 -14.36 -17.67 -18.34
C VAL A 96 -13.45 -16.48 -18.07
N TYR A 97 -13.05 -16.29 -16.82
CA TYR A 97 -12.04 -15.30 -16.44
C TYR A 97 -10.71 -16.02 -16.24
N ILE A 98 -9.68 -15.56 -16.95
CA ILE A 98 -8.34 -16.12 -16.90
C ILE A 98 -7.46 -15.05 -16.25
N TYR A 99 -6.87 -15.37 -15.11
CA TYR A 99 -5.95 -14.52 -14.39
C TYR A 99 -4.57 -15.17 -14.37
N ASP A 100 -3.53 -14.36 -14.54
CA ASP A 100 -2.14 -14.80 -14.70
C ASP A 100 -1.94 -15.77 -15.88
N PHE A 101 -1.40 -15.24 -16.99
CA PHE A 101 -1.10 -16.06 -18.17
C PHE A 101 0.14 -16.96 -18.00
N GLY A 102 0.84 -16.85 -16.88
CA GLY A 102 1.89 -17.79 -16.45
C GLY A 102 1.30 -19.04 -15.81
N ASP A 103 0.48 -18.86 -14.77
CA ASP A 103 -0.08 -19.97 -13.98
C ASP A 103 -1.48 -20.44 -14.44
N ASP A 104 -2.13 -19.71 -15.35
CA ASP A 104 -3.44 -20.00 -15.94
C ASP A 104 -4.54 -20.22 -14.88
N TRP A 105 -4.81 -19.22 -14.03
CA TRP A 105 -5.90 -19.29 -13.06
C TRP A 105 -7.27 -19.12 -13.73
N ILE A 106 -7.95 -20.25 -14.00
CA ILE A 106 -9.21 -20.27 -14.75
C ILE A 106 -10.44 -20.26 -13.84
N HIS A 107 -11.27 -19.24 -13.98
CA HIS A 107 -12.54 -19.09 -13.28
C HIS A 107 -13.72 -19.27 -14.23
N GLU A 108 -14.64 -20.18 -13.89
CA GLU A 108 -15.94 -20.24 -14.54
C GLU A 108 -16.90 -19.25 -13.87
N ILE A 109 -17.45 -18.32 -14.66
CA ILE A 109 -18.44 -17.33 -14.23
C ILE A 109 -19.79 -17.70 -14.83
N ILE A 110 -20.80 -17.83 -13.98
CA ILE A 110 -22.18 -18.14 -14.39
C ILE A 110 -23.14 -17.11 -13.78
N LEU A 111 -23.93 -16.44 -14.60
CA LEU A 111 -25.05 -15.63 -14.12
C LEU A 111 -26.14 -16.57 -13.58
N GLU A 112 -26.30 -16.67 -12.26
CA GLU A 112 -27.30 -17.54 -11.64
C GLU A 112 -28.68 -16.88 -11.60
N LYS A 113 -28.76 -15.58 -11.27
CA LYS A 113 -30.02 -14.84 -11.11
C LYS A 113 -29.88 -13.37 -11.49
N VAL A 114 -30.97 -12.78 -11.96
CA VAL A 114 -31.14 -11.33 -12.10
C VAL A 114 -32.15 -10.86 -11.07
N LEU A 115 -31.71 -9.99 -10.16
CA LEU A 115 -32.43 -9.56 -8.97
C LEU A 115 -32.72 -8.05 -9.01
N THR A 116 -33.72 -7.63 -8.25
CA THR A 116 -33.93 -6.21 -7.92
C THR A 116 -33.02 -5.81 -6.76
N PRO A 117 -32.43 -4.60 -6.76
CA PRO A 117 -31.65 -4.11 -5.64
C PRO A 117 -32.45 -4.16 -4.33
N GLU A 118 -31.83 -4.66 -3.27
CA GLU A 118 -32.43 -4.69 -1.94
C GLU A 118 -32.16 -3.38 -1.20
N LYS A 119 -33.16 -2.86 -0.48
CA LYS A 119 -33.04 -1.58 0.21
C LYS A 119 -32.07 -1.71 1.39
N GLY A 120 -31.02 -0.89 1.39
CA GLY A 120 -30.02 -0.86 2.48
C GLY A 120 -28.91 -1.89 2.35
N VAL A 121 -28.88 -2.66 1.25
CA VAL A 121 -27.74 -3.49 0.87
C VAL A 121 -26.91 -2.71 -0.13
N ALA A 122 -25.61 -2.70 0.07
CA ALA A 122 -24.66 -2.08 -0.84
C ALA A 122 -23.95 -3.17 -1.64
N TYR A 123 -23.60 -2.86 -2.89
CA TYR A 123 -23.03 -3.80 -3.85
C TYR A 123 -21.66 -3.29 -4.29
N PRO A 124 -20.69 -4.17 -4.60
CA PRO A 124 -20.79 -5.63 -4.71
C PRO A 124 -20.89 -6.33 -3.35
N PHE A 125 -21.56 -7.48 -3.31
CA PHE A 125 -21.83 -8.21 -2.07
C PHE A 125 -21.63 -9.73 -2.25
N CYS A 126 -20.87 -10.35 -1.37
CA CYS A 126 -20.67 -11.79 -1.32
C CYS A 126 -21.77 -12.46 -0.50
N VAL A 127 -22.65 -13.21 -1.19
CA VAL A 127 -23.71 -14.00 -0.56
C VAL A 127 -23.12 -15.21 0.17
N LYS A 128 -22.07 -15.80 -0.41
CA LYS A 128 -21.41 -16.98 0.14
C LYS A 128 -20.06 -17.23 -0.52
N ALA A 129 -19.05 -17.43 0.31
CA ALA A 129 -17.75 -17.95 -0.07
C ALA A 129 -17.58 -19.40 0.40
N MET A 130 -16.83 -20.19 -0.36
CA MET A 130 -16.45 -21.55 0.03
C MET A 130 -14.98 -21.78 -0.27
N ARG A 131 -14.22 -22.07 0.79
CA ARG A 131 -12.77 -22.34 0.82
C ARG A 131 -11.92 -21.15 0.41
N GLU A 132 -10.79 -20.99 1.07
CA GLU A 132 -9.74 -20.05 0.67
C GLU A 132 -9.25 -20.40 -0.73
N ALA A 133 -8.87 -19.37 -1.48
CA ALA A 133 -8.16 -19.55 -2.75
C ALA A 133 -6.69 -19.87 -2.45
N PRO A 134 -5.95 -20.51 -3.38
CA PRO A 134 -4.50 -20.56 -3.29
C PRO A 134 -3.93 -19.14 -3.31
N GLU A 135 -2.79 -18.96 -2.64
CA GLU A 135 -1.98 -17.74 -2.78
C GLU A 135 -1.63 -17.50 -4.25
N GLU A 136 -1.50 -16.23 -4.61
CA GLU A 136 -0.97 -15.81 -5.90
C GLU A 136 0.45 -16.37 -6.12
N ASP A 137 0.86 -16.62 -7.37
CA ASP A 137 2.13 -17.26 -7.74
C ASP A 137 2.38 -18.69 -7.18
N SER A 138 1.42 -19.29 -6.48
CA SER A 138 1.59 -20.62 -5.87
C SER A 138 1.58 -21.79 -6.87
N ARG A 139 1.30 -21.56 -8.17
CA ARG A 139 1.13 -22.60 -9.20
C ARG A 139 0.13 -23.70 -8.85
N GLY A 140 -0.80 -23.41 -7.95
CA GLY A 140 -1.79 -24.37 -7.45
C GLY A 140 -1.21 -25.41 -6.50
N MET A 141 0.01 -25.20 -5.97
CA MET A 141 0.51 -25.96 -4.84
C MET A 141 -0.26 -25.53 -3.59
N TYR A 142 -1.26 -26.31 -3.19
CA TYR A 142 -1.63 -26.28 -1.79
C TYR A 142 -0.41 -26.71 -0.98
N LEU A 143 -0.12 -25.98 0.10
CA LEU A 143 0.61 -26.56 1.21
C LEU A 143 -0.19 -27.79 1.64
N ASP A 144 0.24 -28.99 1.21
CA ASP A 144 -0.38 -30.29 1.50
C ASP A 144 -0.49 -30.58 3.02
N ASP A 145 -0.03 -29.66 3.87
CA ASP A 145 0.09 -29.76 5.32
C ASP A 145 -0.86 -28.84 6.13
N VAL A 146 -1.75 -28.04 5.52
CA VAL A 146 -2.69 -27.22 6.31
C VAL A 146 -3.76 -28.10 6.95
N SER A 147 -3.82 -28.08 8.29
CA SER A 147 -4.80 -28.88 9.02
C SER A 147 -6.22 -28.33 8.80
N PRO A 148 -7.27 -29.18 8.77
CA PRO A 148 -8.66 -28.72 8.67
C PRO A 148 -9.13 -27.79 9.82
N GLU A 149 -8.30 -27.65 10.86
CA GLU A 149 -8.54 -26.80 12.03
C GLU A 149 -8.00 -25.37 11.83
N GLU A 150 -7.17 -25.13 10.81
CA GLU A 150 -6.52 -23.83 10.51
C GLU A 150 -7.18 -23.03 9.38
N THR A 151 -8.12 -23.61 8.63
CA THR A 151 -8.82 -22.90 7.54
C THR A 151 -10.06 -22.16 8.04
N MET A 152 -10.30 -20.94 7.56
CA MET A 152 -11.51 -20.20 7.88
C MET A 152 -12.77 -21.00 7.49
N ASN A 153 -13.76 -21.02 8.39
CA ASN A 153 -15.05 -21.59 8.03
C ASN A 153 -15.74 -20.70 6.97
N SER A 154 -16.71 -21.27 6.24
CA SER A 154 -17.34 -20.55 5.12
C SER A 154 -18.08 -19.27 5.51
N GLU A 155 -18.56 -19.16 6.75
CA GLU A 155 -19.24 -17.96 7.25
C GLU A 155 -18.22 -16.84 7.48
N ALA A 156 -17.15 -17.13 8.24
CA ALA A 156 -16.05 -16.20 8.48
C ALA A 156 -15.39 -15.74 7.16
N LEU A 157 -15.16 -16.64 6.21
CA LEU A 157 -14.63 -16.28 4.90
C LEU A 157 -15.60 -15.39 4.10
N THR A 158 -16.90 -15.62 4.22
CA THR A 158 -17.90 -14.77 3.56
C THR A 158 -17.89 -13.37 4.16
N ASP A 159 -17.78 -13.27 5.48
CA ASP A 159 -17.70 -11.98 6.17
C ASP A 159 -16.41 -11.24 5.81
N HIS A 160 -15.27 -11.94 5.77
CA HIS A 160 -13.99 -11.35 5.37
C HIS A 160 -14.00 -10.81 3.93
N VAL A 161 -14.54 -11.58 2.98
CA VAL A 161 -14.69 -11.10 1.59
C VAL A 161 -15.60 -9.86 1.55
N ASN A 162 -16.69 -9.84 2.33
CA ASN A 162 -17.58 -8.67 2.37
C ASN A 162 -16.93 -7.45 3.03
N GLU A 163 -16.06 -7.63 4.01
CA GLU A 163 -15.27 -6.55 4.61
C GLU A 163 -14.37 -5.90 3.57
N LYS A 164 -13.58 -6.69 2.83
CA LYS A 164 -12.72 -6.19 1.74
C LYS A 164 -13.52 -5.49 0.63
N LEU A 165 -14.60 -6.12 0.16
CA LEU A 165 -15.49 -5.51 -0.84
C LEU A 165 -16.10 -4.20 -0.34
N SER A 166 -16.45 -4.13 0.96
CA SER A 166 -17.02 -2.92 1.56
C SER A 166 -16.02 -1.77 1.60
N ILE A 167 -14.78 -2.06 1.95
CA ILE A 167 -13.70 -1.06 1.97
C ILE A 167 -13.47 -0.51 0.56
N CYS A 168 -13.29 -1.38 -0.44
CA CYS A 168 -12.89 -0.92 -1.78
C CYS A 168 -14.02 -0.34 -2.63
N PHE A 169 -15.27 -0.78 -2.45
CA PHE A 169 -16.38 -0.40 -3.35
C PHE A 169 -17.49 0.42 -2.69
N LEU A 170 -17.54 0.51 -1.36
CA LEU A 170 -18.56 1.31 -0.66
C LEU A 170 -18.08 2.69 -0.25
N GLU A 171 -16.83 3.07 -0.57
CA GLU A 171 -16.37 4.46 -0.50
C GLU A 171 -17.25 5.43 -1.32
N GLY A 172 -18.01 4.93 -2.31
CA GLY A 172 -19.00 5.72 -3.04
C GLY A 172 -20.36 5.94 -2.34
N ASN A 173 -20.63 5.26 -1.21
CA ASN A 173 -21.94 5.29 -0.52
C ASN A 173 -21.85 5.42 1.01
N GLN A 174 -20.64 5.58 1.56
CA GLN A 174 -20.47 6.21 2.87
C GLN A 174 -21.01 7.64 2.77
N PRO A 175 -21.68 8.18 3.81
CA PRO A 175 -21.91 9.61 3.86
C PRO A 175 -20.55 10.29 3.65
N GLU A 176 -20.48 11.21 2.68
CA GLU A 176 -19.30 12.02 2.40
C GLU A 176 -18.66 12.44 3.74
N PHE A 177 -17.37 12.13 3.91
CA PHE A 177 -16.67 12.39 5.16
C PHE A 177 -16.90 13.85 5.60
N ASP A 178 -17.27 14.05 6.87
CA ASP A 178 -17.51 15.40 7.38
C ASP A 178 -16.19 16.13 7.64
N TRP A 179 -15.66 16.75 6.59
CA TRP A 179 -14.46 17.58 6.64
C TRP A 179 -14.56 18.74 7.63
N SER A 180 -15.78 19.24 7.90
CA SER A 180 -15.98 20.31 8.89
C SER A 180 -15.68 19.79 10.30
N ARG A 181 -16.06 18.54 10.60
CA ARG A 181 -15.74 17.89 11.87
C ARG A 181 -14.23 17.72 12.06
N LEU A 182 -13.49 17.32 11.02
CA LEU A 182 -12.02 17.24 11.06
C LEU A 182 -11.40 18.61 11.38
N LEU A 183 -11.82 19.67 10.68
CA LEU A 183 -11.33 21.02 10.92
C LEU A 183 -11.65 21.54 12.33
N ILE A 184 -12.83 21.21 12.87
CA ILE A 184 -13.20 21.54 14.25
C ILE A 184 -12.30 20.80 15.25
N ALA A 185 -12.10 19.50 15.06
CA ALA A 185 -11.24 18.69 15.92
C ALA A 185 -9.79 19.20 15.90
N ALA A 186 -9.24 19.49 14.71
CA ALA A 186 -7.91 20.08 14.56
C ALA A 186 -7.77 21.43 15.28
N LYS A 187 -8.82 22.27 15.22
CA LYS A 187 -8.84 23.56 15.91
C LYS A 187 -8.83 23.42 17.43
N GLU A 188 -9.66 22.54 17.98
CA GLU A 188 -9.69 22.31 19.43
C GLU A 188 -8.40 21.63 19.92
N PHE A 189 -7.83 20.74 19.11
CA PHE A 189 -6.52 20.14 19.37
C PHE A 189 -5.41 21.21 19.45
N ASN A 190 -5.30 22.10 18.46
CA ASN A 190 -4.32 23.18 18.48
C ASN A 190 -4.47 24.07 19.72
N LYS A 191 -5.72 24.42 20.05
CA LYS A 191 -6.03 25.23 21.23
C LYS A 191 -5.64 24.56 22.55
N LEU A 192 -5.70 23.23 22.63
CA LEU A 192 -5.23 22.46 23.79
C LEU A 192 -3.71 22.55 23.96
N ALA A 193 -2.98 22.82 22.88
CA ALA A 193 -1.52 22.85 22.78
C ALA A 193 -0.84 21.64 23.46
N PRO A 194 -1.10 20.39 23.00
CA PRO A 194 -0.60 19.18 23.65
C PRO A 194 0.92 19.11 23.81
N TRP A 195 1.66 19.67 22.85
CA TRP A 195 3.13 19.79 22.88
C TRP A 195 3.70 20.58 24.07
N THR A 196 2.85 21.21 24.88
CA THR A 196 3.27 21.85 26.14
C THR A 196 3.31 20.87 27.33
N VAL A 197 2.83 19.65 27.13
CA VAL A 197 2.58 18.65 28.17
C VAL A 197 3.33 17.36 27.87
N VAL A 198 3.32 16.94 26.61
CA VAL A 198 3.93 15.68 26.15
C VAL A 198 5.23 15.96 25.39
N GLU A 199 6.17 15.02 25.44
CA GLU A 199 7.42 15.10 24.69
C GLU A 199 7.22 14.59 23.25
N GLY A 200 8.09 15.01 22.33
CA GLY A 200 7.91 14.74 20.90
C GLY A 200 8.24 13.30 20.46
N ASP A 201 9.00 12.59 21.29
CA ASP A 201 9.43 11.20 21.12
C ASP A 201 8.50 10.18 21.80
N ASP A 202 7.52 10.65 22.59
CA ASP A 202 6.49 9.78 23.15
C ASP A 202 5.54 9.25 22.07
N ILE A 203 5.23 7.95 22.16
CA ILE A 203 4.24 7.29 21.29
C ILE A 203 2.98 6.99 22.08
N TYR A 204 1.85 7.50 21.60
CA TYR A 204 0.52 7.23 22.14
C TYR A 204 -0.26 6.34 21.19
N ILE A 205 -1.03 5.38 21.70
CA ILE A 205 -1.76 4.43 20.84
C ILE A 205 -3.26 4.69 20.92
N ILE A 206 -3.94 4.73 19.77
CA ILE A 206 -5.39 4.78 19.70
C ILE A 206 -5.83 3.60 18.83
N THR A 207 -6.66 2.73 19.38
CA THR A 207 -7.19 1.59 18.62
C THR A 207 -8.43 2.01 17.84
N ASP A 208 -8.45 1.77 16.55
CA ASP A 208 -9.61 2.03 15.71
C ASP A 208 -10.76 1.07 16.08
N PRO A 209 -11.95 1.56 16.44
CA PRO A 209 -13.07 0.68 16.73
C PRO A 209 -13.58 -0.09 15.50
N ILE A 210 -13.28 0.36 14.28
CA ILE A 210 -13.71 -0.30 13.04
C ILE A 210 -12.76 -1.43 12.67
N THR A 211 -11.53 -1.12 12.26
CA THR A 211 -10.57 -2.13 11.76
C THR A 211 -9.85 -2.88 12.89
N LYS A 212 -9.92 -2.36 14.13
CA LYS A 212 -9.12 -2.82 15.29
C LYS A 212 -7.63 -2.55 15.15
N ASP A 213 -7.19 -1.86 14.11
CA ASP A 213 -5.79 -1.47 13.96
C ASP A 213 -5.37 -0.42 14.98
N GLN A 214 -4.06 -0.35 15.19
CA GLN A 214 -3.44 0.66 16.03
C GLN A 214 -3.04 1.88 15.22
N VAL A 215 -3.45 3.04 15.71
CA VAL A 215 -3.02 4.35 15.25
C VAL A 215 -2.01 4.90 16.26
N PHE A 216 -0.75 4.93 15.87
CA PHE A 216 0.36 5.42 16.68
C PHE A 216 0.49 6.92 16.49
N CYS A 217 0.43 7.67 17.57
CA CYS A 217 0.35 9.13 17.57
C CYS A 217 1.62 9.72 18.16
N SER A 218 2.26 10.63 17.43
CA SER A 218 3.39 11.46 17.89
C SER A 218 3.00 12.93 17.80
N VAL A 219 3.12 13.65 18.93
CA VAL A 219 2.78 15.07 19.03
C VAL A 219 3.98 15.91 18.61
N LEU A 220 3.78 16.79 17.62
CA LEU A 220 4.82 17.65 17.07
C LEU A 220 4.84 18.99 17.82
N GLY A 221 6.02 19.50 18.20
CA GLY A 221 6.15 20.82 18.84
C GLY A 221 7.39 21.06 19.69
N ASN A 222 8.20 20.04 19.98
CA ASN A 222 9.32 20.13 20.93
C ASN A 222 10.42 21.13 20.51
N ALA A 223 10.55 21.44 19.22
CA ALA A 223 11.56 22.35 18.67
C ALA A 223 11.06 23.77 18.34
N ASN A 224 9.80 24.12 18.63
CA ASN A 224 9.15 25.40 18.25
C ASN A 224 9.14 25.72 16.74
N GLU A 225 9.39 24.75 15.88
CA GLU A 225 9.40 24.94 14.41
C GLU A 225 8.14 24.38 13.76
N LEU A 226 7.65 23.23 14.22
CA LEU A 226 6.48 22.54 13.69
C LEU A 226 5.55 22.13 14.83
N TYR A 227 4.29 22.57 14.79
CA TYR A 227 3.25 22.20 15.76
C TYR A 227 2.21 21.34 15.08
N GLY A 228 1.83 20.22 15.67
CA GLY A 228 0.93 19.29 14.99
C GLY A 228 0.77 17.93 15.64
N LEU A 229 0.22 17.00 14.88
CA LEU A 229 0.06 15.60 15.21
C LEU A 229 0.42 14.77 13.98
N ALA A 230 1.34 13.83 14.15
CA ALA A 230 1.59 12.76 13.19
C ALA A 230 0.93 11.48 13.67
N ILE A 231 0.19 10.82 12.80
CA ILE A 231 -0.35 9.48 13.03
C ILE A 231 0.30 8.48 12.07
N TYR A 232 0.56 7.29 12.58
CA TYR A 232 1.14 6.18 11.85
C TYR A 232 0.18 5.00 12.00
N ILE A 233 -0.22 4.41 10.88
CA ILE A 233 -1.34 3.47 10.85
C ILE A 233 -0.79 2.06 10.66
N GLY A 234 -1.20 1.14 11.54
CA GLY A 234 -0.85 -0.27 11.44
C GLY A 234 0.65 -0.56 11.57
N LYS A 235 1.05 -1.74 11.08
CA LYS A 235 2.42 -2.27 11.20
C LYS A 235 3.44 -1.39 10.47
N GLU A 236 3.22 -1.15 9.18
CA GLU A 236 4.16 -0.37 8.36
C GLU A 236 4.33 1.07 8.87
N GLY A 237 3.24 1.69 9.33
CA GLY A 237 3.31 3.00 9.97
C GLY A 237 4.20 2.96 11.22
N PHE A 238 3.98 1.99 12.10
CA PHE A 238 4.77 1.83 13.32
C PHE A 238 6.25 1.58 13.03
N GLU A 239 6.57 0.71 12.07
CA GLU A 239 7.93 0.43 11.65
C GLU A 239 8.61 1.71 11.13
N SER A 240 7.93 2.49 10.28
CA SER A 240 8.45 3.77 9.81
C SER A 240 8.70 4.77 10.95
N LEU A 241 7.81 4.83 11.95
CA LEU A 241 7.98 5.68 13.13
C LEU A 241 9.22 5.27 13.94
N LEU A 242 9.41 3.96 14.19
CA LEU A 242 10.58 3.48 14.92
C LEU A 242 11.88 3.75 14.16
N GLN A 243 11.89 3.64 12.83
CA GLN A 243 13.06 4.00 12.02
C GLN A 243 13.42 5.48 12.18
N ILE A 244 12.42 6.37 12.12
CA ILE A 244 12.61 7.82 12.25
C ILE A 244 13.11 8.19 13.66
N LEU A 245 12.54 7.60 14.72
CA LEU A 245 12.93 7.92 16.10
C LEU A 245 14.36 7.46 16.45
N ASN A 246 14.85 6.39 15.80
CA ASN A 246 16.18 5.86 16.06
C ASN A 246 17.31 6.59 15.30
N GLN A 247 16.99 7.48 14.35
CA GLN A 247 17.97 8.13 13.48
C GLN A 247 18.07 9.63 13.75
N SER A 248 19.28 10.11 13.99
CA SER A 248 19.59 11.53 14.17
C SER A 248 20.56 11.93 13.06
N ASN A 249 20.17 12.90 12.22
CA ASN A 249 20.93 13.56 11.13
C ASN A 249 20.46 13.30 9.68
N GLU A 250 19.24 12.82 9.44
CA GLU A 250 18.71 12.70 8.07
C GLU A 250 18.13 14.04 7.56
N SER A 251 18.26 14.26 6.26
CA SER A 251 17.63 15.37 5.55
C SER A 251 16.10 15.19 5.46
N ALA A 252 15.38 16.29 5.20
CA ALA A 252 13.92 16.22 5.01
C ALA A 252 13.50 15.28 3.87
N PHE A 253 14.32 15.17 2.82
CA PHE A 253 14.08 14.26 1.72
C PHE A 253 14.24 12.80 2.17
N GLU A 254 15.35 12.45 2.83
CA GLU A 254 15.58 11.09 3.33
C GLU A 254 14.48 10.64 4.31
N LEU A 255 14.06 11.52 5.22
CA LEU A 255 12.94 11.25 6.12
C LEU A 255 11.64 10.99 5.35
N SER A 256 11.34 11.78 4.31
CA SER A 256 10.15 11.58 3.47
C SER A 256 10.16 10.25 2.72
N GLN A 257 11.34 9.69 2.43
CA GLN A 257 11.46 8.38 1.77
C GLN A 257 11.15 7.21 2.71
N LYS A 258 11.12 7.44 4.03
CA LYS A 258 10.86 6.39 5.04
C LYS A 258 9.50 6.55 5.70
N GLN A 259 9.03 7.80 5.83
CA GLN A 259 7.84 8.12 6.61
C GLN A 259 6.55 7.63 5.94
N LYS A 260 5.83 6.70 6.59
CA LYS A 260 4.45 6.33 6.25
C LYS A 260 3.51 6.86 7.32
N ALA A 261 2.97 8.07 7.11
CA ALA A 261 2.24 8.79 8.15
C ALA A 261 1.18 9.73 7.58
N VAL A 262 0.21 10.10 8.41
CA VAL A 262 -0.74 11.18 8.13
C VAL A 262 -0.54 12.28 9.16
N LEU A 263 -0.31 13.50 8.69
CA LEU A 263 0.03 14.65 9.53
C LEU A 263 -1.06 15.72 9.45
N VAL A 264 -1.35 16.32 10.61
CA VAL A 264 -1.88 17.68 10.67
C VAL A 264 -0.83 18.61 11.27
N SER A 265 -0.48 19.64 10.51
CA SER A 265 0.46 20.69 10.91
C SER A 265 -0.28 22.02 11.05
N PHE A 266 0.14 22.85 12.00
CA PHE A 266 -0.43 24.17 12.22
C PHE A 266 0.51 25.26 11.72
N VAL A 267 0.22 25.74 10.51
CA VAL A 267 1.07 26.66 9.75
C VAL A 267 0.55 28.10 9.82
N ASN A 268 1.35 29.02 9.28
CA ASN A 268 0.92 30.39 9.00
C ASN A 268 0.08 30.44 7.72
N ARG A 269 -0.69 31.52 7.55
CA ARG A 269 -1.58 31.68 6.40
C ARG A 269 -0.84 31.68 5.06
N ASP A 270 0.37 32.21 5.04
CA ASP A 270 1.25 32.35 3.88
C ASP A 270 2.01 31.06 3.53
N GLU A 271 2.01 30.08 4.43
CA GLU A 271 2.60 28.74 4.23
C GLU A 271 1.55 27.71 3.80
N LEU A 272 0.26 27.99 4.02
CA LEU A 272 -0.82 27.04 3.75
C LEU A 272 -1.01 26.79 2.24
N GLU A 273 -1.03 25.52 1.85
CA GLU A 273 -1.32 25.15 0.48
C GLU A 273 -2.74 25.51 0.04
N LYS A 274 -2.89 25.67 -1.28
CA LYS A 274 -4.14 26.10 -1.91
C LYS A 274 -5.29 25.14 -1.62
N ALA A 275 -5.04 23.82 -1.65
CA ALA A 275 -6.07 22.80 -1.46
C ALA A 275 -6.65 22.84 -0.03
N ASP A 276 -5.82 22.98 0.99
CA ASP A 276 -6.27 23.12 2.39
C ASP A 276 -7.04 24.45 2.60
N TYR A 277 -6.62 25.52 1.93
CA TYR A 277 -7.37 26.78 1.96
C TYR A 277 -8.77 26.64 1.36
N GLU A 278 -8.90 25.92 0.24
CA GLU A 278 -10.19 25.64 -0.40
C GLU A 278 -11.10 24.80 0.50
N LEU A 279 -10.55 23.76 1.14
CA LEU A 279 -11.26 22.94 2.13
C LEU A 279 -11.83 23.79 3.29
N ILE A 280 -11.01 24.66 3.88
CA ILE A 280 -11.42 25.56 4.97
C ILE A 280 -12.55 26.50 4.52
N LYS A 281 -12.45 27.00 3.28
CA LYS A 281 -13.43 27.92 2.70
C LYS A 281 -14.76 27.22 2.44
N GLU A 282 -14.76 26.01 1.92
CA GLU A 282 -15.95 25.20 1.67
C GLU A 282 -16.69 24.84 2.96
N ALA A 283 -15.94 24.51 4.02
CA ALA A 283 -16.47 24.30 5.36
C ALA A 283 -17.01 25.59 6.04
N ASN A 284 -16.90 26.75 5.40
CA ASN A 284 -17.26 28.07 5.94
C ASN A 284 -16.59 28.38 7.30
N MET A 285 -15.36 27.89 7.50
CA MET A 285 -14.59 28.10 8.72
C MET A 285 -13.61 29.26 8.59
N SER A 286 -13.15 29.77 9.74
CA SER A 286 -12.13 30.83 9.78
C SER A 286 -11.09 30.57 10.86
N PHE A 287 -9.83 30.75 10.47
CA PHE A 287 -8.64 30.64 11.31
C PHE A 287 -7.91 31.98 11.31
N ARG A 288 -7.32 32.35 12.46
CA ARG A 288 -6.64 33.65 12.64
C ARG A 288 -5.51 33.49 13.64
N GLY A 289 -4.37 34.09 13.33
CA GLY A 289 -3.16 34.01 14.15
C GLY A 289 -2.06 33.22 13.46
N LYS A 290 -0.89 33.22 14.09
CA LYS A 290 0.27 32.41 13.66
C LYS A 290 0.11 30.98 14.12
N HIS A 291 0.51 30.00 13.31
CA HIS A 291 0.40 28.57 13.62
C HIS A 291 -1.03 28.17 14.02
N GLN A 292 -2.02 28.66 13.27
CA GLN A 292 -3.45 28.41 13.53
C GLN A 292 -4.15 27.72 12.36
N TRP A 293 -3.51 27.65 11.19
CA TRP A 293 -4.12 27.10 10.00
C TRP A 293 -3.77 25.61 9.91
N PRO A 294 -4.75 24.69 9.94
CA PRO A 294 -4.48 23.28 9.81
C PRO A 294 -4.14 22.95 8.35
N GLU A 295 -3.05 22.23 8.18
CA GLU A 295 -2.59 21.67 6.91
C GLU A 295 -2.52 20.15 7.04
N PHE A 296 -3.09 19.41 6.08
CA PHE A 296 -3.21 17.95 6.16
C PHE A 296 -2.37 17.26 5.09
N ARG A 297 -1.44 16.38 5.49
CA ARG A 297 -0.55 15.69 4.54
C ARG A 297 -0.50 14.18 4.77
N SER A 298 -0.63 13.42 3.68
CA SER A 298 -0.28 12.01 3.61
C SER A 298 1.17 11.89 3.19
N TYR A 299 1.96 11.13 3.95
CA TYR A 299 3.34 10.75 3.67
C TYR A 299 3.37 9.26 3.34
N GLN A 300 3.96 8.94 2.19
CA GLN A 300 4.12 7.57 1.72
C GLN A 300 5.53 7.45 1.14
N PRO A 301 6.32 6.44 1.54
CA PRO A 301 7.64 6.16 1.00
C PRO A 301 7.65 6.18 -0.54
N GLY A 302 8.62 6.88 -1.13
CA GLY A 302 8.73 7.01 -2.59
C GLY A 302 7.80 8.04 -3.24
N PHE A 303 6.86 8.65 -2.49
CA PHE A 303 5.94 9.64 -3.03
C PHE A 303 6.12 11.03 -2.43
N PHE A 304 5.78 12.05 -3.21
CA PHE A 304 5.70 13.42 -2.72
C PHE A 304 4.58 13.53 -1.65
N PRO A 305 4.76 14.32 -0.58
CA PRO A 305 3.69 14.57 0.39
C PRO A 305 2.43 15.11 -0.30
N TRP A 306 1.28 14.51 -0.01
CA TRP A 306 0.05 14.76 -0.77
C TRP A 306 -1.15 15.04 0.13
N MET A 307 -2.29 15.37 -0.49
CA MET A 307 -3.56 15.52 0.22
C MET A 307 -4.00 14.18 0.81
N ILE A 308 -4.63 14.24 1.98
CA ILE A 308 -5.17 13.06 2.65
C ILE A 308 -6.45 12.58 1.98
N ASN A 309 -6.67 11.27 1.94
CA ASN A 309 -7.93 10.67 1.49
C ASN A 309 -8.97 10.61 2.64
N GLN A 310 -10.19 10.11 2.35
CA GLN A 310 -11.27 10.07 3.34
C GLN A 310 -10.98 9.13 4.53
N GLU A 311 -10.30 8.01 4.28
CA GLU A 311 -9.97 7.02 5.31
C GLU A 311 -8.86 7.53 6.24
N GLU A 312 -7.82 8.14 5.66
CA GLU A 312 -6.78 8.86 6.40
C GLU A 312 -7.39 9.99 7.24
N ALA A 313 -8.36 10.74 6.68
CA ALA A 313 -9.08 11.79 7.39
C ALA A 313 -9.92 11.24 8.57
N ARG A 314 -10.54 10.07 8.41
CA ARG A 314 -11.28 9.38 9.47
C ARG A 314 -10.38 8.96 10.62
N LEU A 315 -9.24 8.35 10.32
CA LEU A 315 -8.27 7.92 11.33
C LEU A 315 -7.60 9.10 12.03
N LEU A 316 -7.30 10.17 11.28
CA LEU A 316 -6.78 11.41 11.85
C LEU A 316 -7.80 12.10 12.76
N LEU A 317 -9.08 12.13 12.36
CA LEU A 317 -10.17 12.64 13.19
C LEU A 317 -10.30 11.82 14.48
N LEU A 318 -10.25 10.49 14.38
CA LEU A 318 -10.25 9.60 15.55
C LEU A 318 -9.11 9.98 16.50
N ALA A 319 -7.91 10.17 15.98
CA ALA A 319 -6.75 10.54 16.78
C ALA A 319 -6.93 11.91 17.46
N LEU A 320 -7.38 12.91 16.71
CA LEU A 320 -7.63 14.27 17.20
C LEU A 320 -8.71 14.33 18.28
N GLU A 321 -9.71 13.44 18.24
CA GLU A 321 -10.76 13.36 19.26
C GLU A 321 -10.34 12.59 20.50
N GLN A 322 -9.52 11.53 20.36
CA GLN A 322 -9.18 10.65 21.49
C GLN A 322 -7.90 11.07 22.23
N LEU A 323 -6.90 11.62 21.54
CA LEU A 323 -5.64 12.04 22.16
C LEU A 323 -5.81 13.11 23.26
N PRO A 324 -6.69 14.12 23.14
CA PRO A 324 -6.93 15.11 24.20
C PRO A 324 -7.20 14.50 25.58
N TYR A 325 -7.90 13.37 25.64
CA TYR A 325 -8.18 12.70 26.91
C TYR A 325 -6.93 12.07 27.54
N LEU A 326 -5.99 11.57 26.72
CA LEU A 326 -4.70 11.09 27.22
C LEU A 326 -3.88 12.27 27.76
N VAL A 327 -3.83 13.37 27.01
CA VAL A 327 -3.11 14.59 27.39
C VAL A 327 -3.65 15.16 28.71
N GLU A 328 -4.97 15.19 28.89
CA GLU A 328 -5.59 15.58 30.16
C GLU A 328 -5.23 14.62 31.29
N GLY A 329 -5.29 13.30 31.05
CA GLY A 329 -4.86 12.29 32.03
C GLY A 329 -3.41 12.46 32.47
N ILE A 330 -2.50 12.78 31.54
CA ILE A 330 -1.07 13.04 31.81
C ILE A 330 -0.88 14.29 32.70
N LYS A 331 -1.68 15.35 32.47
CA LYS A 331 -1.66 16.54 33.35
C LYS A 331 -2.06 16.21 34.78
N GLU A 332 -3.02 15.30 34.96
CA GLU A 332 -3.49 14.89 36.28
C GLU A 332 -2.52 13.91 36.96
N GLN A 333 -2.00 12.95 36.21
CA GLN A 333 -1.07 11.91 36.67
C GLN A 333 -0.03 11.66 35.57
N PRO A 334 1.19 12.23 35.72
CA PRO A 334 2.27 12.02 34.76
C PRO A 334 2.60 10.53 34.60
N PRO A 335 3.03 10.10 33.39
CA PRO A 335 3.27 8.71 33.10
C PRO A 335 4.31 8.08 34.03
N HIS A 336 4.10 6.82 34.39
CA HIS A 336 5.04 6.06 35.23
C HIS A 336 6.26 5.65 34.41
N LEU A 337 7.41 6.29 34.68
CA LEU A 337 8.70 6.03 34.03
C LEU A 337 9.13 4.54 34.03
N GLU A 338 8.68 3.75 35.02
CA GLU A 338 8.99 2.31 35.08
C GLU A 338 8.21 1.48 34.06
N GLU A 339 6.99 1.89 33.70
CA GLU A 339 6.15 1.16 32.74
C GLU A 339 6.59 1.47 31.30
N THR A 340 6.92 2.73 31.01
CA THR A 340 7.48 3.12 29.70
C THR A 340 8.86 2.49 29.46
N ALA A 341 9.71 2.40 30.49
CA ALA A 341 11.00 1.71 30.42
C ALA A 341 10.90 0.20 30.15
N GLN A 342 9.72 -0.41 30.35
CA GLN A 342 9.43 -1.82 30.04
C GLN A 342 8.84 -2.01 28.62
N GLY A 343 8.83 -0.97 27.80
CA GLY A 343 8.25 -1.01 26.45
C GLY A 343 6.73 -0.97 26.45
N ALA A 344 6.11 -0.34 27.44
CA ALA A 344 4.68 -0.09 27.47
C ALA A 344 4.34 1.30 26.93
N TRP A 345 3.26 1.39 26.15
CA TRP A 345 2.72 2.63 25.59
C TRP A 345 1.39 2.98 26.25
N LEU A 346 1.11 4.28 26.41
CA LEU A 346 -0.18 4.74 26.89
C LEU A 346 -1.20 4.70 25.74
N ALA A 347 -2.30 3.99 25.94
CA ALA A 347 -3.28 3.73 24.88
C ALA A 347 -4.72 4.11 25.24
N ARG A 348 -5.51 4.44 24.21
CA ARG A 348 -6.98 4.53 24.23
C ARG A 348 -7.57 3.34 23.50
N ILE A 349 -8.29 2.49 24.23
CA ILE A 349 -8.86 1.24 23.71
C ILE A 349 -10.39 1.33 23.77
N PRO A 350 -11.10 1.13 22.64
CA PRO A 350 -12.55 1.05 22.61
C PRO A 350 -13.02 -0.31 23.12
N LYS A 351 -14.03 -0.32 23.99
CA LYS A 351 -14.74 -1.51 24.45
C LYS A 351 -16.20 -1.39 24.08
N GLU A 352 -16.68 -2.31 23.28
CA GLU A 352 -18.09 -2.37 22.93
C GLU A 352 -18.90 -2.95 24.10
N ASN A 353 -19.93 -2.24 24.53
CA ASN A 353 -20.84 -2.76 25.54
C ASN A 353 -21.85 -3.73 24.92
N SER A 354 -22.65 -4.40 25.75
CA SER A 354 -23.67 -5.36 25.28
C SER A 354 -24.79 -4.75 24.42
N GLN A 355 -24.82 -3.42 24.25
CA GLN A 355 -25.76 -2.67 23.42
C GLN A 355 -25.14 -2.16 22.12
N GLY A 356 -23.85 -2.46 21.86
CA GLY A 356 -23.13 -2.00 20.67
C GLY A 356 -22.54 -0.59 20.78
N GLU A 357 -22.57 0.03 21.97
CA GLU A 357 -21.98 1.35 22.18
C GLU A 357 -20.51 1.23 22.58
N ILE A 358 -19.67 2.10 22.02
CA ILE A 358 -18.24 2.15 22.31
C ILE A 358 -17.98 2.92 23.60
N GLN A 359 -17.35 2.27 24.57
CA GLN A 359 -16.80 2.87 25.77
C GLN A 359 -15.28 2.90 25.70
N TRP A 360 -14.68 4.08 25.87
CA TRP A 360 -13.23 4.26 25.82
C TRP A 360 -12.59 4.01 27.18
N THR A 361 -11.49 3.26 27.18
CA THR A 361 -10.64 3.06 28.35
C THR A 361 -9.22 3.49 28.05
N SER A 362 -8.52 4.02 29.05
CA SER A 362 -7.11 4.40 28.93
C SER A 362 -6.26 3.49 29.81
N GLY A 363 -5.07 3.10 29.34
CA GLY A 363 -4.16 2.26 30.10
C GLY A 363 -2.88 1.95 29.35
N TYR A 364 -1.91 1.35 30.05
CA TYR A 364 -0.65 0.92 29.46
C TYR A 364 -0.81 -0.42 28.75
N VAL A 365 -0.25 -0.51 27.55
CA VAL A 365 -0.25 -1.69 26.69
C VAL A 365 1.17 -2.02 26.24
N THR A 366 1.44 -3.28 25.96
CA THR A 366 2.70 -3.72 25.34
C THR A 366 2.43 -4.21 23.93
N SER A 367 3.44 -4.68 23.21
CA SER A 367 3.31 -5.23 21.87
C SER A 367 2.35 -6.42 21.74
N SER A 368 1.88 -6.98 22.87
CA SER A 368 0.86 -8.04 22.90
C SER A 368 -0.52 -7.63 22.37
N ILE A 369 -0.78 -6.34 22.19
CA ILE A 369 -2.04 -5.87 21.57
C ILE A 369 -1.99 -5.83 20.04
N PHE A 370 -0.80 -6.00 19.46
CA PHE A 370 -0.64 -6.01 18.02
C PHE A 370 -1.08 -7.37 17.49
N ASN A 371 -2.07 -7.38 16.60
CA ASN A 371 -2.45 -8.58 15.85
C ASN A 371 -1.56 -8.72 14.61
N TRP A 372 -0.26 -8.55 14.78
CA TRP A 372 0.70 -8.75 13.70
C TRP A 372 1.31 -10.13 13.91
N ASP A 373 1.28 -10.95 12.86
CA ASP A 373 2.00 -12.20 12.90
C ASP A 373 3.47 -11.92 13.23
N ALA A 374 4.04 -12.75 14.10
CA ALA A 374 5.44 -12.64 14.47
C ALA A 374 6.26 -12.82 13.19
N THR A 375 6.77 -11.72 12.65
CA THR A 375 7.51 -11.68 11.40
C THR A 375 8.67 -12.68 11.44
N SER A 376 8.67 -13.60 10.47
CA SER A 376 9.91 -14.09 9.91
C SER A 376 10.70 -12.90 9.37
N GLU A 377 12.03 -12.91 9.49
CA GLU A 377 12.89 -12.04 8.69
C GLU A 377 12.54 -12.32 7.22
N GLU A 378 11.70 -11.49 6.60
CA GLU A 378 11.27 -11.66 5.21
C GLU A 378 12.47 -11.33 4.32
N GLU A 379 13.11 -12.36 3.78
CA GLU A 379 14.04 -12.19 2.66
C GLU A 379 13.26 -11.58 1.49
N TYR A 380 13.83 -10.55 0.85
CA TYR A 380 13.22 -9.93 -0.33
C TYR A 380 12.87 -10.98 -1.39
N PRO A 381 11.69 -10.90 -2.04
CA PRO A 381 11.33 -11.83 -3.10
C PRO A 381 12.25 -11.67 -4.33
N SER A 382 12.36 -12.75 -5.11
CA SER A 382 13.07 -12.73 -6.39
C SER A 382 12.09 -12.45 -7.51
N TYR A 383 12.16 -11.26 -8.12
CA TYR A 383 11.34 -10.87 -9.26
C TYR A 383 11.90 -11.33 -10.61
N LEU A 384 13.10 -11.92 -10.60
CA LEU A 384 13.74 -12.46 -11.79
C LEU A 384 13.57 -13.97 -11.88
N SER A 385 13.23 -14.46 -13.06
CA SER A 385 13.15 -15.90 -13.31
C SER A 385 14.54 -16.55 -13.28
N GLU A 386 14.60 -17.83 -12.86
CA GLU A 386 15.85 -18.59 -12.91
C GLU A 386 16.48 -18.62 -14.31
N LEU A 387 15.66 -18.58 -15.37
CA LEU A 387 16.12 -18.58 -16.75
C LEU A 387 16.84 -17.28 -17.12
N GLU A 388 16.32 -16.12 -16.69
CA GLU A 388 16.94 -14.82 -16.90
C GLU A 388 18.30 -14.76 -16.21
N VAL A 389 18.35 -15.15 -14.92
CA VAL A 389 19.60 -15.19 -14.16
C VAL A 389 20.58 -16.20 -14.77
N LYS A 390 20.10 -17.36 -15.23
CA LYS A 390 20.95 -18.40 -15.86
C LYS A 390 21.53 -17.95 -17.20
N ARG A 391 20.86 -17.09 -17.98
CA ARG A 391 21.40 -16.58 -19.25
C ARG A 391 22.69 -15.80 -19.04
N LEU A 392 22.79 -15.07 -17.94
CA LEU A 392 23.97 -14.32 -17.57
C LEU A 392 25.18 -15.20 -17.19
N SER A 393 25.00 -16.48 -16.84
CA SER A 393 26.12 -17.41 -16.57
C SER A 393 27.07 -17.62 -17.76
N LYS A 394 26.63 -17.23 -18.97
CA LYS A 394 27.44 -17.28 -20.18
C LYS A 394 28.45 -16.14 -20.26
N TYR A 395 28.23 -15.07 -19.51
CA TYR A 395 29.09 -13.90 -19.52
C TYR A 395 30.38 -14.19 -18.78
N LYS A 396 31.49 -13.73 -19.36
CA LYS A 396 32.81 -13.90 -18.77
C LYS A 396 33.03 -12.80 -17.74
N GLN A 397 33.72 -13.15 -16.67
CA GLN A 397 34.19 -12.17 -15.71
C GLN A 397 35.29 -11.31 -16.34
N ASP A 398 35.18 -9.99 -16.22
CA ASP A 398 36.22 -9.03 -16.58
C ASP A 398 37.05 -8.63 -15.33
N GLN A 399 38.01 -7.70 -15.48
CA GLN A 399 38.84 -7.22 -14.36
C GLN A 399 38.32 -5.90 -13.75
N GLY A 400 37.13 -5.47 -14.14
CA GLY A 400 36.53 -4.21 -13.70
C GLY A 400 36.10 -4.26 -12.24
N THR A 401 36.06 -3.06 -11.65
CA THR A 401 35.59 -2.80 -10.30
C THR A 401 34.53 -1.71 -10.39
N VAL A 402 33.31 -2.03 -9.99
CA VAL A 402 32.13 -1.17 -10.19
C VAL A 402 31.48 -0.89 -8.86
N GLU A 403 31.04 0.35 -8.65
CA GLU A 403 30.08 0.71 -7.61
C GLU A 403 28.69 0.76 -8.26
N PHE A 404 27.73 0.01 -7.71
CA PHE A 404 26.35 -0.05 -8.18
C PHE A 404 25.44 0.44 -7.06
N ASP A 405 24.53 1.34 -7.38
CA ASP A 405 23.56 1.84 -6.41
C ASP A 405 22.22 2.16 -7.07
N PHE A 406 21.18 2.16 -6.26
CA PHE A 406 19.81 2.44 -6.66
C PHE A 406 19.14 3.28 -5.57
N PHE A 407 18.82 4.54 -5.89
CA PHE A 407 18.37 5.49 -4.88
C PHE A 407 17.33 6.47 -5.44
N PRO A 408 16.42 6.97 -4.60
CA PRO A 408 15.44 7.97 -5.02
C PRO A 408 16.11 9.31 -5.30
N VAL A 409 15.62 10.01 -6.32
CA VAL A 409 16.07 11.37 -6.67
C VAL A 409 15.04 12.38 -6.23
N ASN A 410 15.48 13.47 -5.60
CA ASN A 410 14.62 14.58 -5.14
C ASN A 410 14.13 15.45 -6.31
N MET A 411 13.42 14.84 -7.26
CA MET A 411 12.81 15.48 -8.41
C MET A 411 11.43 14.84 -8.62
N PRO A 412 10.39 15.32 -7.93
CA PRO A 412 9.07 14.70 -8.00
C PRO A 412 8.51 14.81 -9.41
N ILE A 413 8.02 13.70 -9.94
CA ILE A 413 7.39 13.59 -11.26
C ILE A 413 5.90 13.36 -11.07
N GLN A 414 5.09 14.12 -11.80
CA GLN A 414 3.64 13.92 -11.91
C GLN A 414 3.33 13.63 -13.39
N GLU A 415 2.91 12.41 -13.69
CA GLU A 415 2.61 12.00 -15.06
C GLU A 415 1.27 12.56 -15.54
N GLN A 416 0.25 12.52 -14.68
CA GLN A 416 -1.09 13.05 -14.98
C GLN A 416 -1.54 14.12 -13.97
N GLU A 417 -2.31 15.10 -14.45
CA GLU A 417 -2.86 16.15 -13.60
C GLU A 417 -3.82 15.56 -12.56
N GLY A 418 -3.53 15.79 -11.28
CA GLY A 418 -4.36 15.32 -10.16
C GLY A 418 -3.85 14.04 -9.48
N GLU A 419 -2.92 13.33 -10.10
CA GLU A 419 -2.28 12.16 -9.48
C GLU A 419 -1.21 12.59 -8.46
N ARG A 420 -0.95 11.73 -7.48
CA ARG A 420 0.11 11.94 -6.50
C ARG A 420 1.48 11.88 -7.18
N PRO A 421 2.31 12.94 -7.11
CA PRO A 421 3.66 12.89 -7.65
C PRO A 421 4.53 11.88 -6.90
N TYR A 422 5.45 11.24 -7.60
CA TYR A 422 6.40 10.29 -7.02
C TYR A 422 7.85 10.74 -7.23
N PHE A 423 8.76 10.24 -6.40
CA PHE A 423 10.19 10.45 -6.58
C PHE A 423 10.76 9.29 -7.42
N PRO A 424 11.28 9.54 -8.62
CA PRO A 424 11.85 8.49 -9.44
C PRO A 424 13.11 7.93 -8.80
N ASN A 425 13.33 6.64 -8.98
CA ASN A 425 14.58 5.99 -8.56
C ASN A 425 15.60 6.05 -9.69
N LEU A 426 16.85 6.40 -9.36
CA LEU A 426 17.96 6.37 -10.28
C LEU A 426 18.86 5.18 -9.96
N CYS A 427 19.01 4.30 -10.94
CA CYS A 427 20.06 3.29 -10.94
C CYS A 427 21.33 3.89 -11.55
N VAL A 428 22.47 3.67 -10.92
CA VAL A 428 23.79 3.96 -11.50
C VAL A 428 24.75 2.81 -11.28
N ALA A 429 25.61 2.57 -12.27
CA ALA A 429 26.81 1.76 -12.12
C ALA A 429 28.01 2.58 -12.57
N ILE A 430 28.98 2.78 -11.70
CA ILE A 430 30.13 3.66 -11.92
C ILE A 430 31.42 2.85 -11.79
N ASP A 431 32.32 3.01 -12.75
CA ASP A 431 33.65 2.40 -12.68
C ASP A 431 34.47 3.08 -11.58
N GLN A 432 34.90 2.31 -10.58
CA GLN A 432 35.56 2.87 -9.39
C GLN A 432 36.95 3.45 -9.69
N GLU A 433 37.64 2.96 -10.73
CA GLU A 433 38.99 3.42 -11.06
C GLU A 433 38.98 4.73 -11.87
N SER A 434 38.05 4.84 -12.82
CA SER A 434 37.96 5.98 -13.74
C SER A 434 36.91 7.03 -13.37
N GLY A 435 35.96 6.70 -12.50
CA GLY A 435 34.79 7.53 -12.18
C GLY A 435 33.77 7.62 -13.33
N MET A 436 33.91 6.81 -14.37
CA MET A 436 32.99 6.83 -15.51
C MET A 436 31.66 6.15 -15.18
N VAL A 437 30.55 6.81 -15.50
CA VAL A 437 29.22 6.20 -15.46
C VAL A 437 29.14 5.13 -16.57
N LEU A 438 29.02 3.87 -16.17
CA LEU A 438 28.92 2.70 -17.05
C LEU A 438 27.46 2.38 -17.40
N PHE A 439 26.55 2.70 -16.49
CA PHE A 439 25.12 2.48 -16.65
C PHE A 439 24.36 3.52 -15.83
N GLN A 440 23.27 4.03 -16.39
CA GLN A 440 22.31 4.85 -15.68
C GLN A 440 20.92 4.56 -16.23
N GLU A 441 19.94 4.46 -15.35
CA GLU A 441 18.53 4.29 -15.74
C GLU A 441 17.64 4.89 -14.67
N MET A 442 16.70 5.73 -15.09
CA MET A 442 15.67 6.29 -14.21
C MET A 442 14.43 5.40 -14.29
N GLN A 443 13.91 4.99 -13.14
CA GLN A 443 12.70 4.19 -13.01
C GLN A 443 11.57 5.07 -12.45
N ALA A 444 10.36 4.82 -12.92
CA ALA A 444 9.14 5.43 -12.40
C ALA A 444 8.80 4.89 -11.00
N GLY A 445 7.68 5.33 -10.42
CA GLY A 445 7.16 4.75 -9.17
C GLY A 445 6.85 3.26 -9.35
N GLY A 446 6.94 2.49 -8.26
CA GLY A 446 6.69 1.03 -8.27
C GLY A 446 7.49 0.29 -7.20
N ASP A 447 7.51 -1.04 -7.29
CA ASP A 447 8.24 -1.90 -6.36
C ASP A 447 9.77 -1.66 -6.48
N MET A 448 10.35 -1.13 -5.40
CA MET A 448 11.76 -0.76 -5.34
C MET A 448 12.69 -1.96 -5.54
N VAL A 449 12.31 -3.12 -5.01
CA VAL A 449 13.10 -4.36 -5.04
C VAL A 449 13.10 -4.94 -6.45
N GLU A 450 11.93 -5.03 -7.07
CA GLU A 450 11.80 -5.46 -8.46
C GLU A 450 12.62 -4.56 -9.39
N GLN A 451 12.43 -3.25 -9.26
CA GLN A 451 13.13 -2.27 -10.09
C GLN A 451 14.65 -2.37 -9.92
N CYS A 452 15.14 -2.50 -8.69
CA CYS A 452 16.56 -2.70 -8.42
C CYS A 452 17.09 -3.98 -9.07
N GLN A 453 16.42 -5.12 -8.88
CA GLN A 453 16.82 -6.40 -9.47
C GLN A 453 16.82 -6.35 -11.01
N ARG A 454 15.80 -5.77 -11.63
CA ARG A 454 15.71 -5.61 -13.09
C ARG A 454 16.77 -4.65 -13.63
N ALA A 455 17.03 -3.52 -12.95
CA ALA A 455 18.06 -2.58 -13.34
C ALA A 455 19.46 -3.21 -13.25
N PHE A 456 19.72 -4.00 -12.20
CA PHE A 456 20.96 -4.78 -12.05
C PHE A 456 21.13 -5.79 -13.20
N LEU A 457 20.07 -6.51 -13.57
CA LEU A 457 20.08 -7.43 -14.71
C LEU A 457 20.39 -6.69 -16.03
N LYS A 458 19.74 -5.56 -16.30
CA LYS A 458 19.99 -4.72 -17.49
C LYS A 458 21.42 -4.20 -17.54
N PHE A 459 21.96 -3.75 -16.42
CA PHE A 459 23.36 -3.35 -16.29
C PHE A 459 24.32 -4.45 -16.76
N LEU A 460 24.13 -5.68 -16.30
CA LEU A 460 24.97 -6.81 -16.72
C LEU A 460 24.77 -7.19 -18.19
N GLN A 461 23.53 -7.12 -18.70
CA GLN A 461 23.21 -7.40 -20.11
C GLN A 461 23.87 -6.40 -21.07
N ASN A 462 23.94 -5.12 -20.71
CA ASN A 462 24.53 -4.09 -21.56
C ASN A 462 26.05 -4.22 -21.74
N ARG A 463 26.72 -5.05 -20.94
CA ARG A 463 28.18 -5.22 -20.96
C ARG A 463 28.66 -6.52 -21.59
N ASP A 464 27.80 -7.54 -21.69
CA ASP A 464 28.16 -8.92 -22.03
C ASP A 464 29.30 -9.55 -21.17
N THR A 465 29.69 -8.87 -20.07
CA THR A 465 30.70 -9.28 -19.08
C THR A 465 30.23 -8.94 -17.68
N VAL A 466 30.77 -9.66 -16.69
CA VAL A 466 30.47 -9.43 -15.26
C VAL A 466 31.72 -8.83 -14.60
N PRO A 467 31.62 -7.65 -13.93
CA PRO A 467 32.74 -7.08 -13.18
C PRO A 467 33.31 -8.04 -12.14
N SER A 468 34.61 -7.96 -11.90
CA SER A 468 35.25 -8.80 -10.88
C SER A 468 34.77 -8.48 -9.47
N LYS A 469 34.44 -7.21 -9.23
CA LYS A 469 33.95 -6.68 -7.98
C LYS A 469 32.84 -5.68 -8.27
N ILE A 470 31.73 -5.81 -7.55
CA ILE A 470 30.58 -4.93 -7.59
C ILE A 470 30.32 -4.52 -6.14
N PHE A 471 30.66 -3.28 -5.80
CA PHE A 471 30.38 -2.70 -4.51
C PHE A 471 28.97 -2.13 -4.49
N VAL A 472 28.21 -2.43 -3.43
CA VAL A 472 26.83 -1.99 -3.22
C VAL A 472 26.64 -1.59 -1.76
N SER A 473 25.67 -0.73 -1.48
CA SER A 473 25.26 -0.41 -0.10
C SER A 473 24.58 -1.62 0.56
N GLU A 474 24.43 -1.61 1.89
CA GLU A 474 23.75 -2.66 2.66
C GLU A 474 22.34 -2.95 2.13
N THR A 475 21.52 -1.91 1.96
CA THR A 475 20.15 -2.04 1.44
C THR A 475 20.11 -2.68 0.04
N ILE A 476 21.01 -2.26 -0.86
CA ILE A 476 21.07 -2.84 -2.22
C ILE A 476 21.62 -4.27 -2.18
N TYR A 477 22.52 -4.57 -1.25
CA TYR A 477 23.00 -5.93 -1.04
C TYR A 477 21.85 -6.87 -0.66
N GLU A 478 20.96 -6.44 0.24
CA GLU A 478 19.76 -7.17 0.64
C GLU A 478 18.76 -7.33 -0.51
N MET A 479 18.48 -6.28 -1.27
CA MET A 479 17.59 -6.37 -2.44
C MET A 479 18.10 -7.33 -3.52
N LEU A 480 19.42 -7.49 -3.62
CA LEU A 480 20.09 -8.39 -4.59
C LEU A 480 20.47 -9.75 -3.99
N LEU A 481 20.22 -9.99 -2.71
CA LEU A 481 20.53 -11.24 -2.02
C LEU A 481 19.87 -12.48 -2.68
N PRO A 482 18.63 -12.41 -3.20
CA PRO A 482 18.04 -13.51 -3.97
C PRO A 482 18.84 -13.88 -5.23
N LEU A 483 19.59 -12.94 -5.80
CA LEU A 483 20.45 -13.15 -6.97
C LEU A 483 21.88 -13.60 -6.58
N LYS A 484 22.24 -13.49 -5.29
CA LYS A 484 23.58 -13.70 -4.76
C LYS A 484 24.11 -15.10 -5.02
N PHE A 485 23.28 -16.16 -5.04
CA PHE A 485 23.78 -17.51 -5.34
C PHE A 485 24.62 -17.60 -6.63
N ARG A 486 24.36 -16.73 -7.62
CA ARG A 486 25.12 -16.69 -8.88
C ARG A 486 26.26 -15.67 -8.90
N TYR A 487 26.17 -14.60 -8.12
CA TYR A 487 27.12 -13.47 -8.12
C TYR A 487 27.78 -13.22 -6.77
N ALA A 488 27.67 -14.15 -5.81
CA ALA A 488 28.15 -14.00 -4.44
C ALA A 488 29.64 -13.67 -4.37
N SER A 489 30.41 -14.12 -5.35
CA SER A 489 31.85 -13.84 -5.45
C SER A 489 32.15 -12.41 -5.91
N ASN A 490 31.18 -11.73 -6.52
CA ASN A 490 31.35 -10.43 -7.17
C ASN A 490 30.68 -9.32 -6.35
N LEU A 491 29.54 -9.58 -5.72
CA LEU A 491 28.82 -8.62 -4.87
C LEU A 491 29.53 -8.44 -3.53
N ILE A 492 29.91 -7.20 -3.22
CA ILE A 492 30.59 -6.80 -2.00
C ILE A 492 29.80 -5.67 -1.36
N GLU A 493 29.30 -5.90 -0.16
CA GLU A 493 28.68 -4.86 0.66
C GLU A 493 29.74 -3.84 1.09
N SER A 494 29.42 -2.55 1.02
CA SER A 494 30.31 -1.46 1.39
C SER A 494 29.54 -0.33 2.05
N GLU A 495 30.11 0.22 3.13
CA GLU A 495 29.56 1.40 3.83
C GLU A 495 29.72 2.69 3.02
N GLU A 496 30.73 2.79 2.15
CA GLU A 496 31.02 3.99 1.34
C GLU A 496 31.16 3.62 -0.14
N LEU A 497 30.43 4.33 -1.01
CA LEU A 497 30.50 4.18 -2.47
C LEU A 497 31.05 5.49 -3.05
N SER A 498 32.35 5.70 -2.89
CA SER A 498 33.02 6.99 -3.15
C SER A 498 32.68 7.66 -4.49
N SER A 499 32.58 6.88 -5.57
CA SER A 499 32.29 7.38 -6.92
C SER A 499 30.79 7.69 -7.07
N VAL A 500 29.94 6.85 -6.49
CA VAL A 500 28.49 7.12 -6.41
C VAL A 500 28.20 8.34 -5.53
N ASP A 501 28.89 8.52 -4.40
CA ASP A 501 28.70 9.64 -3.49
C ASP A 501 29.18 10.97 -4.11
N GLU A 502 30.23 10.94 -4.93
CA GLU A 502 30.62 12.08 -5.75
C GLU A 502 29.54 12.39 -6.80
N PHE A 503 29.00 11.37 -7.47
CA PHE A 503 27.92 11.52 -8.45
C PHE A 503 26.63 12.09 -7.83
N LYS A 504 26.21 11.59 -6.65
CA LYS A 504 25.07 12.13 -5.89
C LYS A 504 25.26 13.61 -5.56
N ARG A 505 26.43 14.00 -5.06
CA ARG A 505 26.76 15.42 -4.79
C ARG A 505 26.71 16.29 -6.04
N MET A 506 27.11 15.77 -7.19
CA MET A 506 26.98 16.49 -8.47
C MET A 506 25.51 16.69 -8.86
N LEU A 507 24.66 15.68 -8.68
CA LEU A 507 23.22 15.78 -8.93
C LEU A 507 22.55 16.83 -8.04
N GLU A 508 22.86 16.84 -6.74
CA GLU A 508 22.35 17.83 -5.79
C GLU A 508 22.73 19.27 -6.19
N GLN A 509 23.97 19.49 -6.65
CA GLN A 509 24.43 20.80 -7.11
C GLN A 509 23.72 21.28 -8.39
N MET A 510 23.17 20.38 -9.21
CA MET A 510 22.41 20.75 -10.41
C MET A 510 20.96 21.16 -10.10
N GLN A 511 20.47 20.87 -8.88
CA GLN A 511 19.10 21.19 -8.43
C GLN A 511 18.99 22.58 -7.78
N HIS A 512 20.12 23.24 -7.50
CA HIS A 512 20.23 24.61 -6.98
C HIS A 512 20.65 25.59 -8.09
#